data_AF-A0A954KTA2-F1
#
_entry.id   AF-A0A954KTA2-F1
#
_cell.length_a   1.000
_cell.length_b   1.000
_cell.length_c   1.000
_cell.angle_alpha   90.00
_cell.angle_beta   90.00
_cell.angle_gamma   90.00
#
_symmetry.space_group_name_H-M   'P 1'
#
loop_
_entity.id
_entity.type
_entity.pdbx_description
1 polymer ?
#
loop_
_entity_poly.entity_id
_entity_poly.type
_entity_poly.pdbx_seq_one_letter_code
_entity_poly.pdbx_strand_id
1 'polypeptide(L)'
;MSIESSQQTTGASSPDLSPALLLLVTLVLCSLAGAMAWGIRGQYGHETGAMMFGPLVGFTLIMLYLSRSRSLKGARAVALLSMAVGIGGSMSYGETVGLTHDIGVHGTYVGDVVREDGTIQHKYEREPGQWNRKAYWWGMLGLAVKGGLWIGFAGLFLGVGLGGKQYQPVELLFLMLAAVLLLIVGIWLLNSPFEPGERILPKIYFSDHWQWEPEWEVEPRPENWGGILLAFLGFMSYLQFVK
;
A
#
# COMPACT_ATOMS: atom_id res chain seq x y z
N MET A 1 36.41 -5.36 -60.69
CA MET A 1 35.02 -5.83 -60.87
C MET A 1 34.38 -5.79 -59.50
N SER A 2 33.53 -4.78 -59.30
CA SER A 2 32.83 -4.47 -58.04
C SER A 2 31.75 -5.51 -57.78
N ILE A 3 31.67 -6.01 -56.55
CA ILE A 3 30.42 -6.45 -55.94
C ILE A 3 30.42 -5.91 -54.50
N GLU A 4 29.98 -4.65 -54.37
CA GLU A 4 29.45 -4.14 -53.10
C GLU A 4 28.12 -4.84 -52.85
N SER A 5 28.06 -5.71 -51.84
CA SER A 5 26.78 -6.21 -51.33
C SER A 5 26.18 -5.13 -50.42
N SER A 6 25.31 -4.31 -50.98
CA SER A 6 24.42 -3.43 -50.23
C SER A 6 23.44 -4.25 -49.39
N GLN A 7 23.83 -4.62 -48.17
CA GLN A 7 22.86 -5.02 -47.15
C GLN A 7 22.21 -3.75 -46.58
N GLN A 8 21.19 -3.29 -47.27
CA GLN A 8 20.27 -2.28 -46.77
C GLN A 8 19.31 -3.00 -45.80
N THR A 9 19.71 -3.11 -44.53
CA THR A 9 18.79 -3.50 -43.47
C THR A 9 17.79 -2.36 -43.30
N THR A 10 16.60 -2.52 -43.89
CA THR A 10 15.43 -1.70 -43.60
C THR A 10 14.98 -1.97 -42.17
N GLY A 11 15.65 -1.32 -41.22
CA GLY A 11 15.12 -1.17 -39.87
C GLY A 11 13.85 -0.35 -39.97
N ALA A 12 12.69 -1.01 -40.01
CA ALA A 12 11.42 -0.35 -39.82
C ALA A 12 11.47 0.39 -38.48
N SER A 13 11.56 1.71 -38.52
CA SER A 13 11.44 2.56 -37.35
C SER A 13 10.02 2.38 -36.82
N SER A 14 9.90 1.65 -35.71
CA SER A 14 8.69 1.71 -34.89
C SER A 14 8.40 3.18 -34.62
N PRO A 15 7.15 3.66 -34.75
CA PRO A 15 6.84 5.05 -34.43
C PRO A 15 7.09 5.23 -32.92
N ASP A 16 8.20 5.87 -32.59
CA ASP A 16 8.48 6.29 -31.23
C ASP A 16 7.44 7.37 -30.90
N LEU A 17 6.50 7.03 -30.01
CA LEU A 17 5.49 7.95 -29.50
C LEU A 17 6.20 9.21 -28.99
N SER A 18 5.63 10.39 -29.25
CA SER A 18 6.16 11.61 -28.64
C SER A 18 6.11 11.48 -27.11
N PRO A 19 7.06 12.08 -26.35
CA PRO A 19 7.09 11.94 -24.90
C PRO A 19 5.79 12.34 -24.21
N ALA A 20 5.12 13.38 -24.71
CA ALA A 20 3.83 13.83 -24.20
C ALA A 20 2.72 12.79 -24.43
N LEU A 21 2.69 12.17 -25.62
CA LEU A 21 1.71 11.13 -25.92
C LEU A 21 1.99 9.85 -25.13
N LEU A 22 3.25 9.47 -24.96
CA LEU A 22 3.64 8.34 -24.11
C LEU A 22 3.22 8.56 -22.65
N LEU A 23 3.40 9.79 -22.12
CA LEU A 23 2.95 10.15 -20.78
C LEU A 23 1.41 10.06 -20.67
N LEU A 24 0.69 10.60 -21.65
CA LEU A 24 -0.78 10.53 -21.68
C LEU A 24 -1.27 9.07 -21.72
N VAL A 25 -0.70 8.24 -22.59
CA VAL A 25 -1.01 6.81 -22.68
C VAL A 25 -0.71 6.10 -21.36
N THR A 26 0.42 6.42 -20.73
CA THR A 26 0.81 5.87 -19.43
C THR A 26 -0.21 6.23 -18.36
N LEU A 27 -0.60 7.50 -18.27
CA LEU A 27 -1.59 7.97 -17.30
C LEU A 27 -2.92 7.24 -17.50
N VAL A 28 -3.41 7.14 -18.73
CA VAL A 28 -4.68 6.47 -19.02
C VAL A 28 -4.62 4.99 -18.69
N LEU A 29 -3.62 4.26 -19.19
CA LEU A 29 -3.52 2.81 -19.00
C LEU A 29 -3.25 2.44 -17.53
N CYS A 30 -2.36 3.17 -16.84
CA CYS A 30 -2.13 2.93 -15.41
C CYS A 30 -3.36 3.27 -14.57
N SER A 31 -4.13 4.30 -14.94
CA SER A 31 -5.38 4.63 -14.24
C SER A 31 -6.43 3.54 -14.42
N LEU A 32 -6.61 3.01 -15.64
CA LEU A 32 -7.52 1.90 -15.91
C LEU A 32 -7.09 0.62 -15.18
N ALA A 33 -5.80 0.27 -15.28
CA ALA A 33 -5.24 -0.90 -14.59
C ALA A 33 -5.34 -0.78 -13.07
N GLY A 34 -5.04 0.39 -12.51
CA GLY A 34 -5.17 0.68 -11.09
C GLY A 34 -6.61 0.66 -10.61
N ALA A 35 -7.54 1.25 -11.37
CA ALA A 35 -8.97 1.22 -11.06
C ALA A 35 -9.50 -0.23 -11.02
N MET A 36 -9.11 -1.06 -12.00
CA MET A 36 -9.46 -2.48 -12.00
C MET A 36 -8.85 -3.21 -10.80
N ALA A 37 -7.58 -2.94 -10.46
CA ALA A 37 -6.93 -3.55 -9.29
C ALA A 37 -7.66 -3.21 -7.99
N TRP A 38 -8.07 -1.95 -7.80
CA TRP A 38 -8.84 -1.54 -6.63
C TRP A 38 -10.25 -2.16 -6.62
N GLY A 39 -10.89 -2.29 -7.78
CA GLY A 39 -12.16 -3.03 -7.91
C GLY A 39 -12.04 -4.49 -7.50
N ILE A 40 -10.96 -5.18 -7.93
CA ILE A 40 -10.65 -6.55 -7.50
C ILE A 40 -10.41 -6.60 -6.00
N ARG A 41 -9.64 -5.65 -5.44
CA ARG A 41 -9.42 -5.58 -3.98
C ARG A 41 -10.74 -5.48 -3.21
N GLY A 42 -11.73 -4.76 -3.72
CA GLY A 42 -13.06 -4.68 -3.11
C GLY A 42 -13.77 -6.05 -2.97
N GLN A 43 -13.40 -7.04 -3.78
CA GLN A 43 -13.97 -8.39 -3.75
C GLN A 43 -13.15 -9.39 -2.92
N TYR A 44 -11.81 -9.32 -3.01
CA TYR A 44 -10.92 -10.30 -2.35
C TYR A 44 -10.34 -9.81 -1.01
N GLY A 45 -10.37 -8.51 -0.72
CA GLY A 45 -9.88 -7.90 0.51
C GLY A 45 -8.37 -8.06 0.77
N HIS A 46 -7.91 -7.44 1.86
CA HIS A 46 -6.61 -7.68 2.51
C HIS A 46 -5.38 -7.63 1.56
N GLU A 47 -4.37 -8.47 1.82
CA GLU A 47 -3.10 -8.53 1.09
C GLU A 47 -3.30 -9.01 -0.35
N THR A 48 -4.08 -10.07 -0.54
CA THR A 48 -4.29 -10.71 -1.85
C THR A 48 -4.97 -9.76 -2.84
N GLY A 49 -5.98 -9.03 -2.38
CA GLY A 49 -6.65 -8.01 -3.20
C GLY A 49 -5.72 -6.85 -3.53
N ALA A 50 -4.94 -6.36 -2.56
CA ALA A 50 -3.99 -5.27 -2.78
C ALA A 50 -2.87 -5.66 -3.76
N MET A 51 -2.37 -6.90 -3.66
CA MET A 51 -1.29 -7.42 -4.50
C MET A 51 -1.60 -7.29 -6.00
N MET A 52 -2.86 -7.38 -6.42
CA MET A 52 -3.30 -7.31 -7.82
C MET A 52 -2.97 -5.99 -8.51
N PHE A 53 -2.71 -4.92 -7.75
CA PHE A 53 -2.18 -3.68 -8.29
C PHE A 53 -0.81 -3.88 -8.94
N GLY A 54 0.06 -4.68 -8.34
CA GLY A 54 1.42 -4.92 -8.81
C GLY A 54 1.50 -5.53 -10.21
N PRO A 55 0.83 -6.65 -10.55
CA PRO A 55 0.84 -7.16 -11.90
C PRO A 55 0.15 -6.21 -12.88
N LEU A 56 -1.03 -5.65 -12.54
CA LEU A 56 -1.79 -4.84 -13.50
C LEU A 56 -1.07 -3.53 -13.85
N VAL A 57 -0.63 -2.78 -12.85
CA VAL A 57 0.08 -1.50 -13.07
C VAL A 57 1.54 -1.74 -13.45
N GLY A 58 2.19 -2.73 -12.83
CA GLY A 58 3.58 -3.07 -13.14
C GLY A 58 3.77 -3.53 -14.58
N PHE A 59 2.96 -4.45 -15.10
CA PHE A 59 3.06 -4.85 -16.51
C PHE A 59 2.79 -3.69 -17.45
N THR A 60 1.81 -2.83 -17.14
CA THR A 60 1.55 -1.61 -17.91
C THR A 60 2.82 -0.74 -18.03
N LEU A 61 3.48 -0.44 -16.91
CA LEU A 61 4.71 0.36 -16.90
C LEU A 61 5.87 -0.34 -17.63
N ILE A 62 6.08 -1.63 -17.38
CA ILE A 62 7.17 -2.39 -18.02
C ILE A 62 6.98 -2.48 -19.53
N MET A 63 5.76 -2.71 -20.02
CA MET A 63 5.49 -2.83 -21.45
C MET A 63 5.61 -1.48 -22.17
N LEU A 64 5.30 -0.36 -21.52
CA LEU A 64 5.43 0.97 -22.12
C LEU A 64 6.88 1.47 -22.14
N TYR A 65 7.63 1.29 -21.04
CA TYR A 65 8.95 1.92 -20.88
C TYR A 65 10.13 0.97 -21.03
N LEU A 66 9.91 -0.34 -20.86
CA LEU A 66 10.97 -1.35 -20.80
C LEU A 66 10.72 -2.51 -21.78
N SER A 67 9.97 -2.24 -22.86
CA SER A 67 9.62 -3.23 -23.91
C SER A 67 10.84 -3.90 -24.56
N ARG A 68 11.98 -3.21 -24.61
CA ARG A 68 13.25 -3.74 -25.15
C ARG A 68 14.17 -4.33 -24.09
N SER A 69 13.77 -4.32 -22.82
CA SER A 69 14.56 -4.90 -21.73
C SER A 69 14.45 -6.44 -21.72
N ARG A 70 15.39 -7.11 -21.06
CA ARG A 70 15.28 -8.56 -20.84
C ARG A 70 13.99 -8.86 -20.06
N SER A 71 13.14 -9.72 -20.61
CA SER A 71 11.85 -10.11 -20.02
C SER A 71 11.94 -10.48 -18.54
N LEU A 72 13.05 -11.11 -18.12
CA LEU A 72 13.31 -11.46 -16.73
C LEU A 72 13.44 -10.23 -15.79
N LYS A 73 14.03 -9.12 -16.25
CA LYS A 73 14.14 -7.88 -15.44
C LYS A 73 12.76 -7.26 -15.22
N GLY A 74 11.96 -7.21 -16.29
CA GLY A 74 10.56 -6.76 -16.22
C GLY A 74 9.73 -7.63 -15.27
N ALA A 75 9.79 -8.95 -15.42
CA ALA A 75 9.06 -9.89 -14.56
C ALA A 75 9.45 -9.75 -13.08
N ARG A 76 10.74 -9.55 -12.78
CA ARG A 76 11.22 -9.30 -11.41
C ARG A 76 10.67 -8.00 -10.84
N ALA A 77 10.70 -6.91 -11.61
CA ALA A 77 10.17 -5.62 -11.17
C ALA A 77 8.67 -5.71 -10.87
N VAL A 78 7.91 -6.41 -11.71
CA VAL A 78 6.49 -6.67 -11.48
C VAL A 78 6.26 -7.50 -10.23
N ALA A 79 6.98 -8.62 -10.06
CA ALA A 79 6.85 -9.46 -8.87
C ALA A 79 7.17 -8.70 -7.56
N LEU A 80 8.23 -7.88 -7.58
CA LEU A 80 8.63 -7.05 -6.44
C LEU A 80 7.58 -5.97 -6.14
N LEU A 81 7.01 -5.32 -7.16
CA LEU A 81 5.91 -4.38 -6.97
C LEU A 81 4.67 -5.07 -6.39
N SER A 82 4.31 -6.26 -6.87
CA SER A 82 3.20 -7.06 -6.33
C SER A 82 3.40 -7.38 -4.86
N MET A 83 4.60 -7.85 -4.47
CA MET A 83 4.94 -8.10 -3.08
C MET A 83 4.80 -6.84 -2.23
N ALA A 84 5.38 -5.72 -2.68
CA ALA A 84 5.36 -4.48 -1.92
C ALA A 84 3.95 -3.94 -1.70
N VAL A 85 3.10 -3.98 -2.73
CA VAL A 85 1.72 -3.52 -2.59
C VAL A 85 0.89 -4.49 -1.74
N GLY A 86 1.15 -5.80 -1.86
CA GLY A 86 0.53 -6.82 -1.01
C GLY A 86 0.87 -6.63 0.48
N ILE A 87 2.13 -6.35 0.81
CA ILE A 87 2.58 -6.07 2.19
C ILE A 87 1.78 -4.93 2.79
N GLY A 88 1.59 -3.81 2.08
CA GLY A 88 0.80 -2.71 2.63
C GLY A 88 -0.70 -3.01 2.73
N GLY A 89 -1.20 -4.00 1.98
CA GLY A 89 -2.57 -4.52 2.14
C GLY A 89 -2.85 -5.19 3.49
N SER A 90 -1.81 -5.54 4.25
CA SER A 90 -1.94 -6.17 5.58
C SER A 90 -2.21 -5.17 6.72
N MET A 91 -2.04 -3.87 6.49
CA MET A 91 -2.32 -2.85 7.50
C MET A 91 -3.82 -2.61 7.66
N SER A 92 -4.27 -2.34 8.89
CA SER A 92 -5.64 -1.93 9.25
C SER A 92 -5.98 -0.52 8.76
N TYR A 93 -5.94 -0.31 7.44
CA TYR A 93 -6.12 1.00 6.83
C TYR A 93 -7.57 1.50 6.95
N GLY A 94 -8.54 0.59 6.86
CA GLY A 94 -9.97 0.92 6.89
C GLY A 94 -10.41 1.62 8.19
N GLU A 95 -10.01 1.09 9.34
CA GLU A 95 -10.31 1.69 10.65
C GLU A 95 -9.68 3.07 10.83
N THR A 96 -8.46 3.27 10.31
CA THR A 96 -7.81 4.58 10.34
C THR A 96 -8.53 5.58 9.43
N VAL A 97 -9.10 5.13 8.31
CA VAL A 97 -10.01 5.95 7.49
C VAL A 97 -11.29 6.27 8.24
N GLY A 98 -11.83 5.32 9.03
CA GLY A 98 -12.98 5.51 9.92
C GLY A 98 -12.82 6.76 10.80
N LEU A 99 -11.68 6.92 11.46
CA LEU A 99 -11.38 8.11 12.29
C LEU A 99 -11.42 9.46 11.57
N THR A 100 -11.46 9.47 10.23
CA THR A 100 -11.46 10.68 9.40
C THR A 100 -12.80 10.94 8.71
N HIS A 101 -13.68 9.94 8.61
CA HIS A 101 -14.92 10.02 7.83
C HIS A 101 -16.16 9.52 8.58
N ASP A 102 -16.02 8.75 9.66
CA ASP A 102 -17.15 8.15 10.35
C ASP A 102 -17.99 9.22 11.07
N ILE A 103 -19.30 9.17 10.81
CA ILE A 103 -20.26 10.10 11.40
C ILE A 103 -20.42 9.83 12.90
N GLY A 104 -20.27 8.58 13.36
CA GLY A 104 -20.31 8.21 14.78
C GLY A 104 -19.19 8.87 15.58
N VAL A 105 -17.93 8.75 15.10
CA VAL A 105 -16.73 9.39 15.68
C VAL A 105 -16.85 10.90 15.79
N HIS A 106 -17.55 11.50 14.83
CA HIS A 106 -17.63 12.96 14.68
C HIS A 106 -18.97 13.55 15.11
N GLY A 107 -19.92 12.72 15.55
CA GLY A 107 -21.27 13.08 15.98
C GLY A 107 -21.46 12.89 17.48
N THR A 108 -22.59 13.36 17.99
CA THR A 108 -23.05 13.07 19.36
C THR A 108 -24.13 12.01 19.29
N TYR A 109 -23.99 10.94 20.08
CA TYR A 109 -25.02 9.92 20.21
C TYR A 109 -26.28 10.52 20.84
N VAL A 110 -27.43 10.39 20.16
CA VAL A 110 -28.73 10.96 20.59
C VAL A 110 -29.80 9.90 20.88
N GLY A 111 -29.47 8.62 20.74
CA GLY A 111 -30.34 7.51 21.13
C GLY A 111 -30.52 6.45 20.04
N ASP A 112 -31.33 5.44 20.37
CA ASP A 112 -31.63 4.31 19.50
C ASP A 112 -32.92 4.52 18.71
N VAL A 113 -32.90 4.14 17.43
CA VAL A 113 -34.09 4.09 16.58
C VAL A 113 -34.32 2.64 16.20
N VAL A 114 -35.48 2.11 16.60
CA VAL A 114 -35.91 0.78 16.18
C VAL A 114 -36.45 0.87 14.76
N ARG A 115 -35.81 0.20 13.81
CA ARG A 115 -36.28 0.08 12.43
C ARG A 115 -37.48 -0.87 12.34
N GLU A 116 -38.24 -0.77 11.25
CA GLU A 116 -39.43 -1.61 11.00
C GLU A 116 -39.12 -3.11 10.95
N ASP A 117 -37.87 -3.49 10.65
CA ASP A 117 -37.36 -4.87 10.66
C ASP A 117 -36.95 -5.36 12.07
N GLY A 118 -37.13 -4.53 13.10
CA GLY A 118 -36.75 -4.82 14.48
C GLY A 118 -35.26 -4.61 14.78
N THR A 119 -34.47 -4.14 13.81
CA THR A 119 -33.05 -3.81 14.05
C THR A 119 -32.92 -2.47 14.77
N ILE A 120 -31.97 -2.40 15.71
CA ILE A 120 -31.65 -1.16 16.43
C ILE A 120 -30.63 -0.41 15.56
N GLN A 121 -30.96 0.82 15.19
CA GLN A 121 -30.04 1.76 14.57
C GLN A 121 -29.70 2.86 15.55
N HIS A 122 -28.43 2.96 15.91
CA HIS A 122 -27.91 4.05 16.74
C HIS A 122 -27.94 5.37 15.96
N LYS A 123 -28.55 6.40 16.53
CA LYS A 123 -28.69 7.71 15.90
C LYS A 123 -27.64 8.66 16.46
N TYR A 124 -26.87 9.24 15.55
CA TYR A 124 -25.90 10.29 15.82
C TYR A 124 -26.41 11.60 15.23
N GLU A 125 -26.42 12.66 16.04
CA GLU A 125 -26.69 14.02 15.58
C GLU A 125 -25.42 14.85 15.66
N ARG A 126 -25.24 15.69 14.65
CA ARG A 126 -24.10 16.59 14.56
C ARG A 126 -24.59 17.99 14.89
N GLU A 127 -24.15 18.53 16.02
CA GLU A 127 -24.26 19.97 16.22
C GLU A 127 -23.43 20.69 15.14
N PRO A 128 -24.01 21.65 14.40
CA PRO A 128 -23.27 22.42 13.41
C PRO A 128 -22.04 23.09 14.04
N GLY A 129 -20.85 22.65 13.65
CA GLY A 129 -19.56 23.17 14.12
C GLY A 129 -18.82 22.31 15.15
N GLN A 130 -19.44 21.28 15.73
CA GLN A 130 -18.76 20.29 16.57
C GLN A 130 -18.20 19.18 15.68
N TRP A 131 -16.87 19.02 15.68
CA TRP A 131 -16.15 17.97 14.96
C TRP A 131 -15.05 17.44 15.87
N ASN A 132 -14.91 16.12 15.96
CA ASN A 132 -13.81 15.52 16.71
C ASN A 132 -12.48 15.71 15.98
N ARG A 133 -11.92 16.93 16.11
CA ARG A 133 -10.71 17.37 15.43
C ARG A 133 -9.49 16.56 15.87
N LYS A 134 -9.49 16.04 17.10
CA LYS A 134 -8.42 15.18 17.60
C LYS A 134 -8.43 13.82 16.90
N ALA A 135 -9.58 13.15 16.84
CA ALA A 135 -9.73 11.89 16.09
C ALA A 135 -9.33 12.06 14.62
N TYR A 136 -9.83 13.13 13.98
CA TYR A 136 -9.51 13.42 12.58
C TYR A 136 -8.01 13.58 12.33
N TRP A 137 -7.30 14.42 13.10
CA TRP A 137 -5.87 14.60 12.89
C TRP A 137 -5.05 13.36 13.25
N TRP A 138 -5.51 12.59 14.25
CA TRP A 138 -4.91 11.32 14.60
C TRP A 138 -5.05 10.30 13.47
N GLY A 139 -6.25 10.19 12.89
CA GLY A 139 -6.51 9.39 11.69
C GLY A 139 -5.67 9.85 10.50
N MET A 140 -5.63 11.16 10.21
CA MET A 140 -4.79 11.69 9.12
C MET A 140 -3.30 11.39 9.31
N LEU A 141 -2.78 11.48 10.54
CA LEU A 141 -1.41 11.09 10.86
C LEU A 141 -1.20 9.59 10.64
N GLY A 142 -2.11 8.76 11.12
CA GLY A 142 -2.09 7.32 10.90
C GLY A 142 -2.10 6.95 9.41
N LEU A 143 -2.93 7.61 8.60
CA LEU A 143 -2.99 7.44 7.15
C LEU A 143 -1.68 7.86 6.49
N ALA A 144 -1.08 8.97 6.92
CA ALA A 144 0.22 9.42 6.40
C ALA A 144 1.34 8.41 6.71
N VAL A 145 1.37 7.86 7.93
CA VAL A 145 2.35 6.84 8.34
C VAL A 145 2.13 5.53 7.58
N LYS A 146 0.93 4.95 7.66
CA LYS A 146 0.60 3.67 7.02
C LYS A 146 0.73 3.76 5.49
N GLY A 147 0.17 4.81 4.90
CA GLY A 147 0.22 5.05 3.45
C GLY A 147 1.64 5.38 2.97
N GLY A 148 2.39 6.18 3.72
CA GLY A 148 3.78 6.49 3.42
C GLY A 148 4.67 5.24 3.44
N LEU A 149 4.50 4.36 4.43
CA LEU A 149 5.20 3.08 4.49
C LEU A 149 4.82 2.16 3.34
N TRP A 150 3.52 2.10 3.00
CA TRP A 150 3.03 1.28 1.90
C TRP A 150 3.66 1.68 0.56
N ILE A 151 3.52 2.95 0.18
CA ILE A 151 4.07 3.45 -1.08
C ILE A 151 5.60 3.51 -1.03
N GLY A 152 6.18 3.73 0.15
CA GLY A 152 7.62 3.63 0.39
C GLY A 152 8.17 2.25 0.04
N PHE A 153 7.52 1.17 0.48
CA PHE A 153 7.90 -0.19 0.10
C PHE A 153 7.78 -0.44 -1.41
N ALA A 154 6.74 0.08 -2.05
CA ALA A 154 6.60 0.00 -3.50
C ALA A 154 7.78 0.67 -4.22
N GLY A 155 8.15 1.88 -3.78
CA GLY A 155 9.31 2.61 -4.30
C GLY A 155 10.63 1.87 -4.05
N LEU A 156 10.83 1.33 -2.84
CA LEU A 156 12.00 0.53 -2.46
C LEU A 156 12.16 -0.69 -3.39
N PHE A 157 11.10 -1.46 -3.59
CA PHE A 157 11.11 -2.71 -4.36
C PHE A 157 11.24 -2.44 -5.86
N LEU A 158 10.61 -1.38 -6.37
CA LEU A 158 10.87 -0.89 -7.73
C LEU A 158 12.33 -0.44 -7.89
N GLY A 159 12.90 0.25 -6.90
CA GLY A 159 14.31 0.63 -6.88
C GLY A 159 15.25 -0.59 -6.93
N VAL A 160 14.93 -1.66 -6.20
CA VAL A 160 15.66 -2.93 -6.25
C VAL A 160 15.51 -3.60 -7.63
N GLY A 161 14.31 -3.62 -8.21
CA GLY A 161 14.03 -4.28 -9.49
C GLY A 161 14.56 -3.54 -10.72
N LEU A 162 14.52 -2.21 -10.71
CA LEU A 162 14.86 -1.35 -11.85
C LEU A 162 16.22 -0.67 -11.73
N GLY A 163 16.73 -0.50 -10.51
CA GLY A 163 17.98 0.19 -10.23
C GLY A 163 19.22 -0.44 -10.88
N GLY A 164 20.35 0.28 -10.78
CA GLY A 164 21.63 -0.15 -11.33
C GLY A 164 22.39 -1.16 -10.45
N LYS A 165 21.99 -1.31 -9.18
CA LYS A 165 22.61 -2.25 -8.23
C LYS A 165 22.22 -3.69 -8.59
N GLN A 166 23.21 -4.59 -8.60
CA GLN A 166 23.00 -6.01 -8.91
C GLN A 166 22.86 -6.81 -7.63
N TYR A 167 21.75 -7.55 -7.50
CA TYR A 167 21.47 -8.39 -6.34
C TYR A 167 21.54 -9.86 -6.70
N GLN A 168 22.27 -10.63 -5.90
CA GLN A 168 22.28 -12.09 -6.04
C GLN A 168 20.96 -12.67 -5.50
N PRO A 169 20.44 -13.79 -6.04
CA PRO A 169 19.21 -14.40 -5.53
C PRO A 169 19.29 -14.76 -4.03
N VAL A 170 20.45 -15.25 -3.59
CA VAL A 170 20.71 -15.59 -2.18
C VAL A 170 20.74 -14.34 -1.29
N GLU A 171 21.31 -13.24 -1.80
CA GLU A 171 21.31 -11.94 -1.12
C GLU A 171 19.88 -11.43 -0.93
N LEU A 172 19.04 -11.47 -1.98
CA LEU A 172 17.63 -11.10 -1.87
C LEU A 172 16.88 -12.00 -0.88
N LEU A 173 17.15 -13.31 -0.88
CA LEU A 173 16.54 -14.23 0.07
C LEU A 173 16.87 -13.83 1.51
N PHE A 174 18.14 -13.59 1.83
CA PHE A 174 18.54 -13.17 3.17
C PHE A 174 17.97 -11.80 3.55
N LEU A 175 17.84 -10.87 2.60
CA LEU A 175 17.16 -9.60 2.84
C LEU A 175 15.69 -9.78 3.19
N MET A 176 14.98 -10.67 2.49
CA MET A 176 13.58 -10.98 2.82
C MET A 176 13.46 -11.63 4.19
N LEU A 177 14.35 -12.58 4.53
CA LEU A 177 14.36 -13.20 5.86
C LEU A 177 14.66 -12.20 6.97
N ALA A 178 15.65 -11.32 6.77
CA ALA A 178 15.96 -10.25 7.70
C ALA A 178 14.78 -9.28 7.85
N ALA A 179 14.09 -8.94 6.76
CA ALA A 179 12.90 -8.09 6.80
C ALA A 179 11.74 -8.74 7.58
N VAL A 180 11.52 -10.05 7.45
CA VAL A 180 10.53 -10.77 8.26
C VAL A 180 10.89 -10.72 9.74
N LEU A 181 12.16 -10.92 10.10
CA LEU A 181 12.61 -10.80 11.50
C LEU A 181 12.40 -9.39 12.03
N LEU A 182 12.77 -8.36 11.26
CA LEU A 182 12.55 -6.96 11.63
C LEU A 182 11.07 -6.61 11.72
N LEU A 183 10.22 -7.22 10.89
CA LEU A 183 8.78 -7.06 10.98
C LEU A 183 8.26 -7.60 12.33
N ILE A 184 8.68 -8.80 12.73
CA ILE A 184 8.29 -9.39 14.01
C ILE A 184 8.77 -8.50 15.17
N VAL A 185 10.03 -8.06 15.12
CA VAL A 185 10.61 -7.19 16.15
C VAL A 185 9.90 -5.84 16.21
N GLY A 186 9.57 -5.24 15.06
CA GLY A 186 8.87 -3.96 15.01
C GLY A 186 7.43 -4.04 15.51
N ILE A 187 6.71 -5.14 15.21
CA ILE A 187 5.37 -5.40 15.80
C ILE A 187 5.49 -5.52 17.31
N TRP A 188 6.46 -6.27 17.81
CA TRP A 188 6.68 -6.42 19.24
C TRP A 188 7.04 -5.09 19.93
N LEU A 189 7.85 -4.25 19.28
CA LEU A 189 8.28 -2.96 19.84
C LEU A 189 7.19 -1.87 19.83
N LEU A 190 6.41 -1.79 18.76
CA LEU A 190 5.56 -0.62 18.48
C LEU A 190 4.06 -0.94 18.44
N ASN A 191 3.70 -2.18 18.14
CA ASN A 191 2.32 -2.63 18.00
C ASN A 191 1.91 -3.66 19.07
N SER A 192 2.70 -3.81 20.12
CA SER A 192 2.39 -4.66 21.28
C SER A 192 2.50 -3.84 22.58
N PRO A 193 1.80 -4.23 23.66
CA PRO A 193 0.79 -5.29 23.75
C PRO A 193 -0.51 -4.95 23.01
N PHE A 194 -1.26 -5.97 22.62
CA PHE A 194 -2.60 -5.84 22.01
C PHE A 194 -3.53 -6.85 22.68
N GLU A 195 -4.24 -6.41 23.71
CA GLU A 195 -5.17 -7.20 24.52
C GLU A 195 -6.48 -6.42 24.65
N PRO A 196 -7.34 -6.43 23.60
CA PRO A 196 -8.54 -5.61 23.56
C PRO A 196 -9.56 -5.97 24.65
N GLY A 197 -9.57 -7.22 25.13
CA GLY A 197 -10.43 -7.68 26.24
C GLY A 197 -10.15 -6.95 27.56
N GLU A 198 -8.91 -6.53 27.80
CA GLU A 198 -8.50 -5.77 29.00
C GLU A 198 -8.35 -4.26 28.70
N ARG A 199 -8.79 -3.82 27.51
CA ARG A 199 -8.61 -2.44 26.99
C ARG A 199 -7.17 -1.99 26.88
N ILE A 200 -6.27 -2.93 26.60
CA ILE A 200 -4.85 -2.65 26.44
C ILE A 200 -4.55 -2.61 24.94
N LEU A 201 -4.28 -1.39 24.44
CA LEU A 201 -3.81 -1.17 23.08
C LEU A 201 -2.32 -0.74 23.08
N PRO A 202 -1.64 -0.88 21.95
CA PRO A 202 -0.30 -0.36 21.77
C PRO A 202 -0.24 1.13 22.10
N LYS A 203 0.90 1.58 22.63
CA LYS A 203 1.11 3.00 22.99
C LYS A 203 0.83 3.96 21.84
N ILE A 204 1.12 3.53 20.63
CA ILE A 204 0.82 4.27 19.40
C ILE A 204 -0.09 3.37 18.57
N TYR A 205 -1.37 3.72 18.56
CA TYR A 205 -2.41 2.97 17.88
C TYR A 205 -3.26 3.92 17.05
N PHE A 206 -3.37 3.67 15.74
CA PHE A 206 -4.01 4.57 14.77
C PHE A 206 -5.39 4.11 14.30
N SER A 207 -5.76 2.89 14.67
CA SER A 207 -7.05 2.27 14.40
C SER A 207 -8.10 2.67 15.45
N ASP A 208 -9.21 1.96 15.42
CA ASP A 208 -10.39 2.16 16.26
C ASP A 208 -10.12 2.07 17.78
N HIS A 209 -10.56 3.07 18.54
CA HIS A 209 -10.16 3.25 19.93
C HIS A 209 -11.28 3.86 20.77
N TRP A 210 -11.46 3.35 21.99
CA TRP A 210 -12.42 3.83 23.01
C TRP A 210 -12.29 5.31 23.43
N GLN A 211 -11.27 6.02 22.95
CA GLN A 211 -11.12 7.45 23.21
C GLN A 211 -11.92 8.29 22.21
N TRP A 212 -12.32 7.69 21.08
CA TRP A 212 -13.02 8.36 19.98
C TRP A 212 -14.50 7.96 19.91
N GLU A 213 -14.81 6.72 20.28
CA GLU A 213 -16.10 6.08 20.06
C GLU A 213 -16.58 5.37 21.34
N PRO A 214 -17.91 5.18 21.50
CA PRO A 214 -18.48 4.44 22.62
C PRO A 214 -18.13 2.94 22.54
N GLU A 215 -18.11 2.29 23.69
CA GLU A 215 -17.56 0.93 23.86
C GLU A 215 -18.18 -0.16 22.99
N TRP A 216 -19.44 0.03 22.59
CA TRP A 216 -20.20 -0.96 21.82
C TRP A 216 -19.98 -0.85 20.30
N GLU A 217 -19.31 0.21 19.82
CA GLU A 217 -18.90 0.35 18.40
C GLU A 217 -17.45 -0.08 18.17
N VAL A 218 -16.62 0.04 19.20
CA VAL A 218 -15.17 -0.13 19.08
C VAL A 218 -14.79 -1.60 18.89
N GLU A 219 -14.23 -1.92 17.73
CA GLU A 219 -13.71 -3.25 17.36
C GLU A 219 -12.23 -3.12 16.94
N PRO A 220 -11.28 -2.95 17.89
CA PRO A 220 -9.89 -2.72 17.54
C PRO A 220 -9.29 -3.93 16.84
N ARG A 221 -8.52 -3.71 15.76
CA ARG A 221 -7.71 -4.75 15.11
C ARG A 221 -6.22 -4.66 15.42
N PRO A 222 -5.50 -5.78 15.38
CA PRO A 222 -4.05 -5.76 15.47
C PRO A 222 -3.44 -4.90 14.35
N GLU A 223 -2.50 -4.04 14.72
CA GLU A 223 -1.73 -3.23 13.78
C GLU A 223 -0.35 -3.84 13.54
N ASN A 224 0.22 -3.63 12.35
CA ASN A 224 1.56 -4.09 12.02
C ASN A 224 2.45 -3.00 11.40
N TRP A 225 2.03 -1.73 11.44
CA TRP A 225 2.74 -0.62 10.81
C TRP A 225 4.17 -0.45 11.38
N GLY A 226 4.39 -0.75 12.65
CA GLY A 226 5.69 -0.68 13.29
C GLY A 226 6.65 -1.78 12.82
N GLY A 227 6.12 -2.97 12.56
CA GLY A 227 6.84 -4.04 11.87
C GLY A 227 7.28 -3.63 10.47
N ILE A 228 6.34 -3.10 9.70
CA ILE A 228 6.60 -2.60 8.34
C ILE A 228 7.64 -1.47 8.39
N LEU A 229 7.52 -0.51 9.31
CA LEU A 229 8.51 0.56 9.49
C LEU A 229 9.92 0.00 9.73
N LEU A 230 10.07 -0.94 10.66
CA LEU A 230 11.39 -1.47 10.99
C LEU A 230 12.00 -2.28 9.85
N ALA A 231 11.18 -3.07 9.15
CA ALA A 231 11.59 -3.78 7.94
C ALA A 231 12.01 -2.82 6.82
N PHE A 232 11.26 -1.73 6.62
CA PHE A 232 11.58 -0.68 5.65
C PHE A 232 12.93 -0.03 5.95
N LEU A 233 13.14 0.40 7.21
CA LEU A 233 14.39 1.02 7.65
C LEU A 233 15.58 0.07 7.54
N GLY A 234 15.39 -1.22 7.87
CA GLY A 234 16.42 -2.25 7.70
C GLY A 234 16.83 -2.43 6.24
N PHE A 235 15.86 -2.51 5.33
CA PHE A 235 16.10 -2.56 3.89
C PHE A 235 16.86 -1.32 3.41
N MET A 236 16.38 -0.13 3.75
CA MET A 236 17.02 1.14 3.38
C MET A 236 18.46 1.21 3.91
N SER A 237 18.70 0.77 5.15
CA SER A 237 20.03 0.74 5.74
C SER A 237 20.97 -0.19 4.98
N TYR A 238 20.50 -1.39 4.61
CA TYR A 238 21.27 -2.30 3.76
C TYR A 238 21.62 -1.66 2.41
N LEU A 239 20.62 -1.05 1.76
CA LEU A 239 20.81 -0.41 0.47
C LEU A 239 21.73 0.81 0.50
N GLN A 240 21.87 1.48 1.64
CA GLN A 240 22.71 2.68 1.78
C GLN A 240 24.14 2.35 2.21
N PHE A 241 24.31 1.37 3.09
CA PHE A 241 25.60 1.14 3.76
C PHE A 241 26.31 -0.12 3.27
N VAL A 242 25.61 -1.07 2.66
CA VAL A 242 26.19 -2.33 2.19
C VAL A 242 26.22 -2.42 0.67
N LYS A 243 25.18 -1.92 0.01
CA LYS A 243 25.05 -1.94 -1.45
C LYS A 243 25.34 -0.60 -2.09
#